data_AF-A0A2P0B312-F1
#
_entry.id   AF-A0A2P0B312-F1
#
_cell.length_a   1.000
_cell.length_b   1.000
_cell.length_c   1.000
_cell.angle_alpha   90.00
_cell.angle_beta   90.00
_cell.angle_gamma   90.00
#
_symmetry.space_group_name_H-M   'P 1'
#
loop_
_entity.id
_entity.type
_entity.pdbx_description
1 polymer ?
#
loop_
_entity_poly.entity_id
_entity_poly.type
_entity_poly.pdbx_seq_one_letter_code
_entity_poly.pdbx_strand_id
1 'polypeptide(L)'
;MAVYDLSPTIDEDASMLRLLLATALAAATVTPALAREDADLNSQLRAMAKWSNEPWHIAAYEKILADPGLTDIQRARVLNFRANARYGAGDKLGQLADLDLLVERYPDVPNAEAYRTDRAYAYVQAWHLADRALQGLKRSGGLTGSELRDLWELGYWEDVAAFALKNGAITIRNAEQARDIARKLAASGRGTPQMCIAVMKDKQPCEIGPSEPSPQPLQGAGLAAALAALQVRAAVYKTD
;
A
#
# COMPACT_ATOMS: atom_id res chain seq x y z
N MET A 1 59.86 21.13 45.35
CA MET A 1 58.97 21.26 44.17
C MET A 1 58.69 19.86 43.67
N ALA A 2 57.47 19.35 43.53
CA ALA A 2 56.14 19.96 43.47
C ALA A 2 55.13 19.04 44.19
N VAL A 3 54.05 19.61 44.72
CA VAL A 3 52.85 18.90 45.16
C VAL A 3 51.78 19.24 44.13
N TYR A 4 51.26 18.25 43.40
CA TYR A 4 50.10 18.40 42.54
C TYR A 4 48.86 18.02 43.36
N ASP A 5 47.98 19.00 43.55
CA ASP A 5 46.66 18.87 44.17
C ASP A 5 45.68 18.33 43.11
N LEU A 6 45.00 17.24 43.44
CA LEU A 6 43.93 16.62 42.64
C LEU A 6 42.61 16.94 43.33
N SER A 7 42.00 18.05 42.92
CA SER A 7 40.60 18.36 43.25
C SER A 7 39.78 18.40 41.95
N PRO A 8 38.88 17.43 41.70
CA PRO A 8 37.93 17.52 40.60
C PRO A 8 36.87 18.58 40.94
N THR A 9 36.63 19.48 39.99
CA THR A 9 35.69 20.59 40.09
C THR A 9 34.25 20.08 40.08
N ILE A 10 33.47 20.50 41.09
CA ILE A 10 32.06 20.17 41.40
C ILE A 10 31.07 20.42 40.24
N ASP A 11 31.50 21.08 39.16
CA ASP A 11 30.64 21.52 38.04
C ASP A 11 30.38 20.41 36.98
N GLU A 12 31.31 19.47 36.78
CA GLU A 12 31.12 18.39 35.78
C GLU A 12 30.12 17.34 36.26
N ASP A 13 30.12 17.02 37.56
CA ASP A 13 29.16 16.08 38.15
C ASP A 13 27.73 16.62 38.10
N ALA A 14 27.54 17.92 38.29
CA ALA A 14 26.22 18.56 38.18
C ALA A 14 25.70 18.52 36.72
N SER A 15 26.60 18.64 35.74
CA SER A 15 26.27 18.58 34.31
C SER A 15 25.95 17.16 33.85
N MET A 16 26.71 16.16 34.30
CA MET A 16 26.44 14.74 34.03
C MET A 16 25.14 14.29 34.72
N LEU A 17 24.89 14.73 35.96
CA LEU A 17 23.66 14.42 36.69
C LEU A 17 22.43 15.07 36.03
N ARG A 18 22.56 16.29 35.49
CA ARG A 18 21.50 16.95 34.70
C ARG A 18 21.24 16.26 33.36
N LEU A 19 22.28 15.79 32.68
CA LEU A 19 22.14 15.03 31.44
C LEU A 19 21.49 13.66 31.69
N LEU A 20 21.88 12.98 32.77
CA LEU A 20 21.26 11.72 33.23
C LEU A 20 19.81 11.94 33.71
N LEU A 21 19.50 13.04 34.40
CA LEU A 21 18.13 13.38 34.76
C LEU A 21 17.28 13.71 33.52
N ALA A 22 17.83 14.43 32.54
CA ALA A 22 17.13 14.76 31.30
C ALA A 22 16.85 13.51 30.45
N THR A 23 17.80 12.55 30.39
CA THR A 23 17.58 11.26 29.72
C THR A 23 16.65 10.34 30.49
N ALA A 24 16.70 10.34 31.83
CA ALA A 24 15.75 9.60 32.66
C ALA A 24 14.33 10.19 32.58
N LEU A 25 14.18 11.51 32.52
CA LEU A 25 12.87 12.15 32.30
C LEU A 25 12.34 11.91 30.88
N ALA A 26 13.19 11.95 29.85
CA ALA A 26 12.78 11.65 28.48
C ALA A 26 12.43 10.15 28.28
N ALA A 27 13.03 9.24 29.03
CA ALA A 27 12.63 7.84 29.07
C ALA A 27 11.35 7.60 29.91
N ALA A 28 11.03 8.51 30.84
CA ALA A 28 9.85 8.42 31.71
C ALA A 28 8.57 9.01 31.10
N THR A 29 8.62 9.66 29.93
CA THR A 29 7.42 10.26 29.30
C THR A 29 6.56 9.27 28.51
N VAL A 30 7.02 8.04 28.28
CA VAL A 30 6.18 6.97 27.75
C VAL A 30 5.75 6.09 28.92
N THR A 31 4.49 6.21 29.35
CA THR A 31 3.98 5.36 30.41
C THR A 31 4.05 3.89 29.97
N PRO A 32 4.35 2.95 30.88
CA PRO A 32 4.41 1.51 30.55
C PRO A 32 3.13 0.97 29.92
N ALA A 33 1.98 1.61 30.19
CA ALA A 33 0.69 1.31 29.56
C ALA A 33 0.67 1.64 28.07
N LEU A 34 1.12 2.85 27.68
CA LEU A 34 1.21 3.26 26.26
C LEU A 34 2.22 2.40 25.48
N ALA A 35 3.34 2.03 26.11
CA ALA A 35 4.32 1.13 25.50
C ALA A 35 3.74 -0.28 25.24
N ARG A 36 2.85 -0.75 26.11
CA ARG A 36 2.18 -2.05 25.97
C ARG A 36 1.10 -2.01 24.88
N GLU A 37 0.30 -0.95 24.83
CA GLU A 37 -0.70 -0.73 23.77
C GLU A 37 -0.05 -0.66 22.37
N ASP A 38 1.12 -0.03 22.26
CA ASP A 38 1.89 0.01 21.02
C ASP A 38 2.44 -1.37 20.60
N ALA A 39 2.83 -2.20 21.57
CA ALA A 39 3.29 -3.56 21.31
C ALA A 39 2.13 -4.48 20.85
N ASP A 40 0.95 -4.34 21.46
CA ASP A 40 -0.23 -5.12 21.11
C ASP A 40 -0.73 -4.76 19.70
N LEU A 41 -0.80 -3.47 19.36
CA LEU A 41 -1.11 -3.03 17.99
C LEU A 41 -0.11 -3.58 16.98
N ASN A 42 1.20 -3.51 17.29
CA ASN A 42 2.24 -4.03 16.41
C ASN A 42 2.11 -5.54 16.20
N SER A 43 1.76 -6.29 17.25
CA SER A 43 1.50 -7.72 17.18
C SER A 43 0.31 -8.02 16.25
N GLN A 44 -0.79 -7.29 16.44
CA GLN A 44 -1.99 -7.42 15.61
C GLN A 44 -1.69 -7.16 14.13
N LEU A 45 -1.03 -6.03 13.81
CA LEU A 45 -0.71 -5.66 12.43
C LEU A 45 0.24 -6.66 11.76
N ARG A 46 1.19 -7.24 12.51
CA ARG A 46 2.11 -8.26 11.97
C ARG A 46 1.46 -9.62 11.75
N ALA A 47 0.41 -9.94 12.51
CA ALA A 47 -0.37 -11.17 12.36
C ALA A 47 -1.32 -11.13 11.15
N MET A 48 -1.63 -9.94 10.64
CA MET A 48 -2.44 -9.76 9.43
C MET A 48 -1.69 -10.23 8.18
N ALA A 49 -2.42 -10.78 7.21
CA ALA A 49 -1.85 -11.33 5.98
C ALA A 49 -1.17 -10.23 5.15
N LYS A 50 0.14 -10.35 4.89
CA LYS A 50 0.90 -9.24 4.31
C LYS A 50 0.55 -8.87 2.86
N TRP A 51 -0.18 -9.71 2.12
CA TRP A 51 -0.41 -9.55 0.67
C TRP A 51 -1.85 -9.88 0.27
N SER A 52 -2.81 -9.22 0.92
CA SER A 52 -4.23 -9.37 0.60
C SER A 52 -4.89 -8.01 0.48
N ASN A 53 -5.72 -7.86 -0.54
CA ASN A 53 -6.68 -6.77 -0.71
C ASN A 53 -8.12 -7.28 -0.62
N GLU A 54 -8.33 -8.47 -0.03
CA GLU A 54 -9.67 -8.99 0.15
C GLU A 54 -10.48 -8.07 1.08
N PRO A 55 -11.81 -7.94 0.89
CA PRO A 55 -12.61 -7.00 1.68
C PRO A 55 -12.53 -7.20 3.18
N TRP A 56 -12.51 -8.46 3.64
CA TRP A 56 -12.35 -8.76 5.08
C TRP A 56 -11.00 -8.30 5.62
N HIS A 57 -9.96 -8.28 4.78
CA HIS A 57 -8.61 -7.92 5.17
C HIS A 57 -8.45 -6.39 5.23
N ILE A 58 -8.98 -5.67 4.24
CA ILE A 58 -9.03 -4.20 4.24
C ILE A 58 -9.92 -3.69 5.37
N ALA A 59 -11.10 -4.29 5.57
CA ALA A 59 -12.02 -3.94 6.65
C ALA A 59 -11.40 -4.14 8.05
N ALA A 60 -10.47 -5.08 8.21
CA ALA A 60 -9.76 -5.25 9.47
C ALA A 60 -8.86 -4.04 9.80
N TYR A 61 -8.19 -3.45 8.80
CA TYR A 61 -7.45 -2.19 9.00
C TYR A 61 -8.39 -1.02 9.27
N GLU A 62 -9.51 -0.93 8.55
CA GLU A 62 -10.51 0.14 8.72
C GLU A 62 -11.15 0.10 10.11
N LYS A 63 -11.43 -1.10 10.62
CA LYS A 63 -11.91 -1.30 11.98
C LYS A 63 -10.94 -0.76 13.02
N ILE A 64 -9.64 -0.97 12.83
CA ILE A 64 -8.61 -0.40 13.70
C ILE A 64 -8.61 1.14 13.57
N LEU A 65 -8.60 1.67 12.34
CA LEU A 65 -8.59 3.11 12.09
C LEU A 65 -9.83 3.84 12.64
N ALA A 66 -10.96 3.15 12.76
CA ALA A 66 -12.19 3.69 13.32
C ALA A 66 -12.12 3.92 14.84
N ASP A 67 -11.15 3.34 15.54
CA ASP A 67 -10.95 3.58 16.97
C ASP A 67 -10.51 5.04 17.20
N PRO A 68 -11.31 5.86 17.93
CA PRO A 68 -10.95 7.24 18.23
C PRO A 68 -9.74 7.37 19.16
N GLY A 69 -9.41 6.32 19.92
CA GLY A 69 -8.31 6.29 20.88
C GLY A 69 -6.91 6.20 20.26
N LEU A 70 -6.81 5.91 18.95
CA LEU A 70 -5.51 5.83 18.29
C LEU A 70 -4.82 7.19 18.20
N THR A 71 -3.56 7.21 18.60
CA THR A 71 -2.64 8.32 18.37
C THR A 71 -2.29 8.45 16.88
N ASP A 72 -1.81 9.63 16.47
CA ASP A 72 -1.38 9.88 15.09
C ASP A 72 -0.27 8.92 14.63
N ILE A 73 0.67 8.59 15.52
CA ILE A 73 1.74 7.61 15.24
C ILE A 73 1.14 6.23 14.93
N GLN A 74 0.13 5.81 15.71
CA GLN A 74 -0.53 4.54 15.52
C GLN A 74 -1.39 4.53 14.24
N ARG A 75 -2.15 5.60 13.96
CA ARG A 75 -2.93 5.74 12.72
C ARG A 75 -2.03 5.68 11.49
N ALA A 76 -0.91 6.40 11.51
CA ALA A 76 0.08 6.36 10.45
C ALA A 76 0.67 4.96 10.28
N ARG A 77 0.93 4.24 11.37
CA ARG A 77 1.41 2.86 11.30
C ARG A 77 0.39 1.93 10.65
N VAL A 78 -0.88 2.01 11.03
CA VAL A 78 -1.96 1.18 10.46
C VAL A 78 -2.14 1.45 8.97
N LEU A 79 -2.14 2.72 8.55
CA LEU A 79 -2.21 3.11 7.14
C LEU A 79 -1.02 2.57 6.35
N ASN A 80 0.20 2.63 6.90
CA ASN A 80 1.37 2.10 6.22
C ASN A 80 1.28 0.57 6.04
N PHE A 81 0.77 -0.16 7.04
CA PHE A 81 0.54 -1.61 6.88
C PHE A 81 -0.53 -1.90 5.81
N ARG A 82 -1.62 -1.13 5.78
CA ARG A 82 -2.65 -1.26 4.73
C ARG A 82 -2.10 -0.96 3.34
N ALA A 83 -1.29 0.09 3.19
CA ALA A 83 -0.62 0.42 1.93
C ALA A 83 0.27 -0.73 1.44
N ASN A 84 1.04 -1.35 2.34
CA ASN A 84 1.89 -2.50 2.03
C ASN A 84 1.09 -3.76 1.66
N ALA A 85 -0.04 -3.99 2.33
CA ALA A 85 -0.94 -5.07 1.99
C ALA A 85 -1.54 -4.91 0.59
N ARG A 86 -1.99 -3.71 0.26
CA ARG A 86 -2.50 -3.34 -1.06
C ARG A 86 -1.43 -3.47 -2.14
N TYR A 87 -0.21 -3.01 -1.88
CA TYR A 87 0.93 -3.22 -2.78
C TYR A 87 1.17 -4.70 -3.08
N GLY A 88 1.28 -5.54 -2.05
CA GLY A 88 1.50 -6.98 -2.22
C GLY A 88 0.37 -7.70 -2.95
N ALA A 89 -0.84 -7.13 -2.92
CA ALA A 89 -2.00 -7.68 -3.60
C ALA A 89 -2.20 -7.14 -5.03
N GLY A 90 -1.34 -6.23 -5.52
CA GLY A 90 -1.47 -5.61 -6.84
C GLY A 90 -2.53 -4.50 -6.90
N ASP A 91 -2.85 -3.87 -5.77
CA ASP A 91 -3.70 -2.68 -5.68
C ASP A 91 -2.83 -1.41 -5.54
N LYS A 92 -2.18 -0.99 -6.62
CA LYS A 92 -1.27 0.16 -6.55
C LYS A 92 -2.00 1.50 -6.37
N LEU A 93 -3.21 1.65 -6.90
CA LEU A 93 -3.99 2.88 -6.66
C LEU A 93 -4.46 2.98 -5.21
N GLY A 94 -4.88 1.89 -4.59
CA GLY A 94 -5.18 1.86 -3.16
C GLY A 94 -3.94 2.06 -2.29
N GLN A 95 -2.78 1.51 -2.69
CA GLN A 95 -1.49 1.82 -2.04
C GLN A 95 -1.20 3.32 -2.09
N LEU A 96 -1.32 3.94 -3.27
CA LEU A 96 -1.07 5.38 -3.44
C LEU A 96 -2.03 6.23 -2.60
N ALA A 97 -3.30 5.86 -2.52
CA ALA A 97 -4.27 6.57 -1.70
C ALA A 97 -3.90 6.57 -0.21
N ASP A 98 -3.42 5.43 0.31
CA ASP A 98 -2.96 5.34 1.71
C ASP A 98 -1.68 6.16 1.94
N LEU A 99 -0.74 6.13 0.99
CA LEU A 99 0.50 6.91 1.06
C LEU A 99 0.28 8.42 0.91
N ASP A 100 -0.67 8.83 0.06
CA ASP A 100 -1.12 10.23 -0.05
C ASP A 100 -1.70 10.71 1.29
N LEU A 101 -2.60 9.91 1.89
CA LEU A 101 -3.20 10.23 3.18
C LEU A 101 -2.15 10.31 4.30
N LEU A 102 -1.16 9.41 4.28
CA LEU A 102 -0.05 9.42 5.23
C LEU A 102 0.73 10.73 5.19
N VAL A 103 1.14 11.14 4.00
CA VAL A 103 1.93 12.37 3.81
C VAL A 103 1.12 13.63 4.07
N GLU A 104 -0.17 13.64 3.75
CA GLU A 104 -1.06 14.78 4.01
C GLU A 104 -1.37 14.96 5.51
N ARG A 105 -1.73 13.88 6.20
CA ARG A 105 -2.31 13.96 7.55
C ARG A 105 -1.32 13.79 8.68
N TYR A 106 -0.19 13.15 8.41
CA TYR A 106 0.81 12.83 9.45
C TYR A 106 2.20 13.33 9.04
N PRO A 107 2.39 14.64 8.76
CA PRO A 107 3.68 15.17 8.30
C PRO A 107 4.76 15.16 9.39
N ASP A 108 4.38 15.12 10.66
CA ASP A 108 5.29 15.30 11.80
C ASP A 108 5.57 14.01 12.59
N VAL A 109 5.00 12.87 12.17
CA VAL A 109 5.30 11.58 12.84
C VAL A 109 6.75 11.16 12.56
N PRO A 110 7.40 10.38 13.44
CA PRO A 110 8.82 10.03 13.30
C PRO A 110 9.22 9.42 11.94
N ASN A 111 8.30 8.72 11.26
CA ASN A 111 8.53 8.05 9.98
C ASN A 111 8.08 8.88 8.75
N ALA A 112 7.68 10.14 8.91
CA ALA A 112 7.08 10.92 7.82
C ALA A 112 7.97 11.04 6.58
N GLU A 113 9.29 11.13 6.75
CA GLU A 113 10.24 11.16 5.62
C GLU A 113 10.29 9.84 4.85
N ALA A 114 10.21 8.71 5.55
CA ALA A 114 10.12 7.40 4.92
C ALA A 114 8.83 7.29 4.10
N TYR A 115 7.68 7.75 4.63
CA TYR A 115 6.41 7.75 3.90
C TYR A 115 6.44 8.64 2.65
N ARG A 116 7.12 9.81 2.70
CA ARG A 116 7.35 10.65 1.51
C ARG A 116 8.14 9.91 0.44
N THR A 117 9.15 9.15 0.85
CA THR A 117 10.00 8.35 -0.05
C THR A 117 9.23 7.19 -0.66
N ASP A 118 8.48 6.43 0.15
CA ASP A 118 7.64 5.31 -0.31
C ASP A 118 6.58 5.78 -1.30
N ARG A 119 5.95 6.92 -1.01
CA ARG A 119 4.99 7.59 -1.90
C ARG A 119 5.62 7.93 -3.25
N ALA A 120 6.77 8.59 -3.25
CA ALA A 120 7.47 8.96 -4.48
C ALA A 120 7.81 7.72 -5.32
N TYR A 121 8.33 6.66 -4.69
CA TYR A 121 8.65 5.41 -5.35
C TYR A 121 7.41 4.73 -5.96
N ALA A 122 6.30 4.67 -5.20
CA ALA A 122 5.04 4.13 -5.69
C ALA A 122 4.50 4.92 -6.90
N TYR A 123 4.62 6.24 -6.90
CA TYR A 123 4.24 7.09 -8.03
C TYR A 123 5.10 6.82 -9.27
N VAL A 124 6.42 6.67 -9.13
CA VAL A 124 7.30 6.32 -10.27
C VAL A 124 6.90 4.97 -10.87
N GLN A 125 6.61 3.97 -10.04
CA GLN A 125 6.12 2.68 -10.53
C GLN A 125 4.77 2.82 -11.27
N ALA A 126 3.82 3.57 -10.68
CA ALA A 126 2.51 3.81 -11.27
C ALA A 126 2.62 4.54 -12.62
N TRP A 127 3.56 5.49 -12.75
CA TRP A 127 3.87 6.17 -14.01
C TRP A 127 4.24 5.17 -15.10
N HIS A 128 5.16 4.26 -14.83
CA HIS A 128 5.63 3.27 -15.80
C HIS A 128 4.54 2.26 -16.20
N LEU A 129 3.67 1.86 -15.27
CA LEU A 129 2.52 1.00 -15.57
C LEU A 129 1.52 1.73 -16.47
N ALA A 130 1.20 2.99 -16.14
CA ALA A 130 0.27 3.81 -16.90
C ALA A 130 0.79 4.12 -18.30
N ASP A 131 2.08 4.40 -18.43
CA ASP A 131 2.75 4.66 -19.72
C ASP A 131 2.62 3.48 -20.68
N ARG A 132 2.97 2.28 -20.22
CA ARG A 132 2.85 1.07 -21.03
C ARG A 132 1.40 0.77 -21.40
N ALA A 133 0.47 0.89 -20.45
CA ALA A 133 -0.95 0.70 -20.72
C ALA A 133 -1.49 1.69 -21.77
N LEU A 134 -1.10 2.96 -21.70
CA LEU A 134 -1.47 3.99 -22.67
C LEU A 134 -0.88 3.74 -24.06
N GLN A 135 0.38 3.32 -24.14
CA GLN A 135 0.99 2.91 -25.40
C GLN A 135 0.22 1.73 -26.00
N GLY A 136 -0.18 0.77 -25.18
CA GLY A 136 -1.02 -0.37 -25.57
C GLY A 136 -2.38 0.03 -26.13
N LEU A 137 -3.09 0.94 -25.45
CA LEU A 137 -4.39 1.44 -25.90
C LEU A 137 -4.35 2.13 -27.27
N LYS A 138 -3.20 2.70 -27.66
CA LYS A 138 -3.00 3.35 -28.96
C LYS A 138 -2.76 2.36 -30.11
N ARG A 139 -2.41 1.10 -29.81
CA ARG A 139 -2.14 0.09 -30.84
C ARG A 139 -3.43 -0.47 -31.41
N SER A 140 -3.44 -0.72 -32.72
CA SER A 140 -4.60 -1.25 -33.45
C SER A 140 -5.09 -2.62 -32.94
N GLY A 141 -4.19 -3.41 -32.32
CA GLY A 141 -4.50 -4.69 -31.68
C GLY A 141 -4.98 -4.60 -30.23
N GLY A 142 -5.06 -3.39 -29.66
CA GLY A 142 -5.43 -3.16 -28.27
C GLY A 142 -4.38 -3.64 -27.26
N LEU A 143 -4.84 -3.86 -26.03
CA LEU A 143 -3.98 -4.31 -24.93
C LEU A 143 -3.60 -5.78 -25.06
N THR A 144 -2.32 -6.03 -24.85
CA THR A 144 -1.69 -7.35 -24.79
C THR A 144 -1.47 -7.77 -23.34
N GLY A 145 -1.13 -9.04 -23.10
CA GLY A 145 -1.04 -9.62 -21.74
C GLY A 145 -0.17 -8.84 -20.74
N SER A 146 0.91 -8.18 -21.19
CA SER A 146 1.74 -7.34 -20.31
C SER A 146 1.06 -6.05 -19.87
N GLU A 147 0.25 -5.43 -20.73
CA GLU A 147 -0.45 -4.19 -20.43
C GLU A 147 -1.73 -4.46 -19.63
N LEU A 148 -2.38 -5.61 -19.86
CA LEU A 148 -3.46 -6.09 -18.99
C LEU A 148 -2.95 -6.37 -17.58
N ARG A 149 -1.73 -6.91 -17.45
CA ARG A 149 -1.04 -7.00 -16.14
C ARG A 149 -0.80 -5.61 -15.55
N ASP A 150 -0.33 -4.65 -16.35
CA ASP A 150 -0.07 -3.31 -15.83
C ASP A 150 -1.36 -2.63 -15.34
N LEU A 151 -2.49 -2.80 -16.05
CA LEU A 151 -3.81 -2.38 -15.58
C LEU A 151 -4.26 -3.10 -14.31
N TRP A 152 -3.98 -4.39 -14.22
CA TRP A 152 -4.30 -5.19 -13.04
C TRP A 152 -3.56 -4.68 -11.80
N GLU A 153 -2.25 -4.47 -11.92
CA GLU A 153 -1.39 -3.91 -10.85
C GLU A 153 -1.80 -2.48 -10.46
N LEU A 154 -2.38 -1.72 -11.40
CA LEU A 154 -2.95 -0.40 -11.14
C LEU A 154 -4.32 -0.46 -10.46
N GLY A 155 -4.92 -1.63 -10.24
CA GLY A 155 -6.24 -1.74 -9.63
C GLY A 155 -7.42 -1.58 -10.60
N TYR A 156 -7.18 -1.46 -11.91
CA TYR A 156 -8.23 -1.43 -12.96
C TYR A 156 -8.73 -2.84 -13.28
N TRP A 157 -9.08 -3.62 -12.26
CA TRP A 157 -9.45 -5.03 -12.39
C TRP A 157 -10.70 -5.22 -13.26
N GLU A 158 -11.66 -4.29 -13.17
CA GLU A 158 -12.88 -4.32 -13.97
C GLU A 158 -12.61 -4.13 -15.46
N ASP A 159 -11.64 -3.28 -15.79
CA ASP A 159 -11.25 -3.05 -17.18
C ASP A 159 -10.52 -4.26 -17.75
N VAL A 160 -9.63 -4.87 -16.95
CA VAL A 160 -8.98 -6.13 -17.31
C VAL A 160 -10.00 -7.22 -17.56
N ALA A 161 -11.02 -7.35 -16.69
CA ALA A 161 -12.13 -8.28 -16.88
C ALA A 161 -12.90 -7.98 -18.18
N ALA A 162 -13.26 -6.71 -18.44
CA ALA A 162 -13.97 -6.32 -19.66
C ALA A 162 -13.18 -6.63 -20.95
N PHE A 163 -11.87 -6.37 -20.96
CA PHE A 163 -11.01 -6.72 -22.09
C PHE A 163 -10.88 -8.24 -22.29
N ALA A 164 -10.80 -9.00 -21.19
CA ALA A 164 -10.77 -10.45 -21.23
C ALA A 164 -12.05 -11.06 -21.80
N LEU A 165 -13.20 -10.52 -21.40
CA LEU A 165 -14.52 -10.93 -21.88
C LEU A 165 -14.68 -10.68 -23.38
N LYS A 166 -14.22 -9.54 -23.88
CA LYS A 166 -14.29 -9.18 -25.30
C LYS A 166 -13.43 -10.09 -26.18
N ASN A 167 -12.28 -10.53 -25.68
CA ASN A 167 -11.28 -11.27 -26.47
C ASN A 167 -11.35 -12.79 -26.28
N GLY A 168 -12.16 -13.30 -25.35
CA GLY A 168 -12.36 -14.74 -25.11
C GLY A 168 -11.18 -15.46 -24.44
N ALA A 169 -10.02 -14.81 -24.28
CA ALA A 169 -8.86 -15.31 -23.56
C ALA A 169 -7.94 -14.17 -23.10
N ILE A 170 -7.32 -14.33 -21.92
CA ILE A 170 -6.16 -13.53 -21.51
C ILE A 170 -4.92 -14.42 -21.65
N THR A 171 -3.95 -14.02 -22.47
CA THR A 171 -2.65 -14.71 -22.53
C THR A 171 -1.63 -14.01 -21.63
N ILE A 172 -1.42 -14.53 -20.43
CA ILE A 172 -0.38 -14.07 -19.49
C ILE A 172 0.78 -15.06 -19.53
N ARG A 173 2.00 -14.58 -19.80
CA ARG A 173 3.20 -15.44 -19.92
C ARG A 173 3.72 -15.96 -18.56
N ASN A 174 3.35 -15.33 -17.45
CA ASN A 174 3.75 -15.74 -16.10
C ASN A 174 2.67 -16.63 -15.47
N ALA A 175 3.02 -17.88 -15.14
CA ALA A 175 2.07 -18.87 -14.61
C ALA A 175 1.58 -18.57 -13.18
N GLU A 176 2.40 -18.00 -12.30
CA GLU A 176 1.98 -17.65 -10.94
C GLU A 176 1.03 -16.45 -10.93
N GLN A 177 1.32 -15.45 -11.75
CA GLN A 177 0.46 -14.28 -11.91
C GLN A 177 -0.82 -14.59 -12.70
N ALA A 178 -0.75 -15.48 -13.69
CA ALA A 178 -1.95 -15.99 -14.35
C ALA A 178 -2.87 -16.69 -13.34
N ARG A 179 -2.30 -17.48 -12.41
CA ARG A 179 -3.06 -18.10 -11.32
C ARG A 179 -3.61 -17.08 -10.34
N ASP A 180 -2.88 -16.00 -10.02
CA ASP A 180 -3.37 -14.95 -9.11
C ASP A 180 -4.53 -14.16 -9.72
N ILE A 181 -4.35 -13.65 -10.94
CA ILE A 181 -5.40 -12.94 -11.70
C ILE A 181 -6.63 -13.82 -11.86
N ALA A 182 -6.43 -15.08 -12.21
CA ALA A 182 -7.53 -15.99 -12.45
C ALA A 182 -8.21 -16.46 -11.15
N ARG A 183 -7.48 -16.60 -10.04
CA ARG A 183 -8.05 -16.83 -8.70
C ARG A 183 -8.90 -15.64 -8.25
N LYS A 184 -8.40 -14.41 -8.42
CA LYS A 184 -9.12 -13.18 -8.04
C LYS A 184 -10.33 -12.91 -8.94
N LEU A 185 -10.25 -13.20 -10.23
CA LEU A 185 -11.41 -13.16 -11.14
C LEU A 185 -12.47 -14.21 -10.76
N ALA A 186 -12.05 -15.41 -10.33
CA ALA A 186 -12.97 -16.45 -9.86
C ALA A 186 -13.60 -16.10 -8.50
N ALA A 187 -12.83 -15.55 -7.56
CA ALA A 187 -13.29 -15.17 -6.23
C ALA A 187 -14.21 -13.94 -6.23
N SER A 188 -14.00 -12.99 -7.15
CA SER A 188 -14.82 -11.78 -7.28
C SER A 188 -16.16 -12.02 -7.99
N GLY A 189 -16.36 -13.19 -8.62
CA GLY A 189 -17.54 -13.48 -9.44
C GLY A 189 -17.59 -12.70 -10.77
N ARG A 190 -16.47 -12.09 -11.19
CA ARG A 190 -16.40 -11.14 -12.32
C ARG A 190 -15.84 -11.74 -13.62
N GLY A 191 -15.57 -13.05 -13.65
CA GLY A 191 -15.24 -13.81 -14.86
C GLY A 191 -16.47 -14.45 -15.51
N THR A 192 -16.47 -14.64 -16.84
CA THR A 192 -17.48 -15.50 -17.49
C THR A 192 -17.36 -16.95 -17.03
N PRO A 193 -18.46 -17.73 -17.07
CA PRO A 193 -18.42 -19.16 -16.80
C PRO A 193 -17.32 -19.89 -17.58
N GLN A 194 -17.09 -19.56 -18.86
CA GLN A 194 -16.01 -20.16 -19.65
C GLN A 194 -14.59 -19.79 -19.15
N MET A 195 -14.38 -18.56 -18.67
CA MET A 195 -13.10 -18.12 -18.09
C MET A 195 -12.83 -18.76 -16.72
N CYS A 196 -13.87 -18.99 -15.91
CA CYS A 196 -13.77 -19.72 -14.64
C CYS A 196 -13.50 -21.22 -14.87
N ILE A 197 -14.11 -21.84 -15.90
CA ILE A 197 -13.99 -23.27 -16.24
C ILE A 197 -12.59 -23.62 -16.79
N ALA A 198 -11.91 -22.70 -17.50
CA ALA A 198 -10.56 -22.94 -18.01
C ALA A 198 -9.46 -22.83 -16.93
N VAL A 199 -9.74 -22.15 -15.82
CA VAL A 199 -8.77 -21.81 -14.78
C VAL A 199 -8.83 -22.77 -13.58
N MET A 200 -9.99 -23.38 -13.32
CA MET A 200 -10.19 -24.28 -12.19
C MET A 200 -10.75 -25.62 -12.63
N LYS A 201 -9.95 -26.69 -12.43
CA LYS A 201 -10.47 -28.05 -12.32
C LYS A 201 -10.85 -28.26 -10.85
N ASP A 202 -12.16 -28.36 -10.60
CA ASP A 202 -12.84 -28.78 -9.35
C ASP A 202 -13.39 -27.75 -8.33
N LYS A 203 -14.41 -26.99 -8.78
CA LYS A 203 -15.75 -26.82 -8.13
C LYS A 203 -16.12 -25.55 -7.33
N GLN A 204 -17.24 -24.99 -7.79
CA GLN A 204 -18.34 -24.18 -7.16
C GLN A 204 -18.23 -22.63 -7.15
N PRO A 205 -19.33 -21.89 -7.45
CA PRO A 205 -19.34 -20.43 -7.59
C PRO A 205 -19.52 -19.69 -6.26
N CYS A 206 -18.92 -18.50 -6.12
CA CYS A 206 -18.95 -17.67 -4.90
C CYS A 206 -19.92 -16.48 -5.04
N GLU A 207 -20.68 -16.20 -3.97
CA GLU A 207 -21.62 -15.08 -3.84
C GLU A 207 -20.94 -13.70 -3.70
N ILE A 208 -21.68 -12.65 -4.08
CA ILE A 208 -21.24 -11.26 -4.18
C ILE A 208 -21.24 -10.59 -2.80
N GLY A 209 -20.09 -10.05 -2.39
CA GLY A 209 -19.97 -9.05 -1.32
C GLY A 209 -20.02 -7.61 -1.87
N PRO A 210 -20.35 -6.60 -1.03
CA PRO A 210 -20.48 -5.22 -1.47
C PRO A 210 -19.16 -4.63 -2.00
N SER A 211 -19.30 -3.72 -2.96
CA SER A 211 -18.23 -3.16 -3.81
C SER A 211 -17.21 -2.32 -3.04
N GLU A 212 -15.94 -2.73 -3.06
CA GLU A 212 -14.80 -1.84 -2.79
C GLU A 212 -14.51 -0.95 -4.01
N PRO A 213 -13.94 0.26 -3.82
CA PRO A 213 -13.65 1.17 -4.91
C PRO A 213 -12.40 0.72 -5.67
N SER A 214 -12.55 -0.28 -6.53
CA SER A 214 -11.80 -0.27 -7.80
C SER A 214 -12.21 1.02 -8.53
N PRO A 215 -11.31 1.70 -9.28
CA PRO A 215 -11.76 2.69 -10.25
C PRO A 215 -12.91 2.05 -11.03
N GLN A 216 -14.05 2.74 -11.12
CA GLN A 216 -15.18 2.19 -11.88
C GLN A 216 -14.68 1.79 -13.27
N PRO A 217 -15.14 0.68 -13.85
CA PRO A 217 -14.67 0.24 -15.15
C PRO A 217 -14.74 1.40 -16.15
N LEU A 218 -13.59 1.81 -16.67
CA LEU A 218 -13.48 2.81 -17.72
C LEU A 218 -13.09 2.10 -19.01
N GLN A 219 -13.88 2.28 -20.06
CA GLN A 219 -13.52 1.75 -21.38
C GLN A 219 -13.11 2.88 -22.34
N GLY A 220 -12.18 2.55 -23.24
CA GLY A 220 -11.74 3.47 -24.31
C GLY A 220 -11.19 4.79 -23.78
N ALA A 221 -11.83 5.90 -24.17
CA ALA A 221 -11.37 7.25 -23.86
C ALA A 221 -11.35 7.56 -22.35
N GLY A 222 -12.25 6.97 -21.56
CA GLY A 222 -12.29 7.17 -20.11
C GLY A 222 -11.05 6.60 -19.42
N LEU A 223 -10.65 5.38 -19.79
CA LEU A 223 -9.45 4.73 -19.24
C LEU A 223 -8.19 5.49 -19.64
N ALA A 224 -8.10 5.87 -20.92
CA ALA A 224 -6.99 6.66 -21.41
C ALA A 224 -6.86 7.99 -20.66
N ALA A 225 -7.98 8.68 -20.37
CA ALA A 225 -7.96 9.91 -19.59
C ALA A 225 -7.49 9.68 -18.14
N ALA A 226 -7.97 8.62 -17.49
CA ALA A 226 -7.57 8.29 -16.12
C ALA A 226 -6.08 7.92 -16.01
N LEU A 227 -5.57 7.10 -16.94
CA LEU A 227 -4.16 6.74 -17.01
C LEU A 227 -3.28 7.96 -17.32
N ALA A 228 -3.73 8.86 -18.21
CA ALA A 228 -3.00 10.09 -18.52
C ALA A 228 -2.95 11.04 -17.30
N ALA A 229 -4.05 11.18 -16.57
CA ALA A 229 -4.07 11.95 -15.33
C ALA A 229 -3.13 11.36 -14.28
N LEU A 230 -3.09 10.03 -14.16
CA LEU A 230 -2.12 9.35 -13.29
C LEU A 230 -0.67 9.62 -13.71
N GLN A 231 -0.35 9.55 -15.02
CA GLN A 231 0.98 9.90 -15.51
C GLN A 231 1.36 11.34 -15.17
N VAL A 232 0.46 12.31 -15.35
CA VAL A 232 0.75 13.72 -15.05
C VAL A 232 1.03 13.91 -13.57
N ARG A 233 0.20 13.34 -12.68
CA ARG A 233 0.43 13.39 -11.22
C ARG A 233 1.74 12.72 -10.82
N ALA A 234 2.08 11.60 -11.45
CA ALA A 234 3.27 10.83 -11.12
C ALA A 234 4.56 11.43 -11.70
N ALA A 235 4.47 12.22 -12.77
CA ALA A 235 5.64 12.77 -13.46
C ALA A 235 6.50 13.68 -12.58
N VAL A 236 5.91 14.33 -11.57
CA VAL A 236 6.64 15.18 -10.62
C VAL A 236 7.67 14.42 -9.78
N TYR A 237 7.53 13.10 -9.66
CA TYR A 237 8.44 12.22 -8.93
C TYR A 237 9.48 11.55 -9.84
N LYS A 238 9.32 11.71 -11.16
CA LYS A 238 10.27 11.22 -12.14
C LYS A 238 11.33 12.30 -12.34
N THR A 239 12.32 12.32 -11.45
CA THR A 239 13.53 13.12 -11.66
C THR A 239 14.34 12.49 -12.79
N ASP A 240 14.97 13.33 -13.61
CA ASP A 240 15.77 12.94 -14.79
C ASP A 240 16.92 11.97 -14.47
#